data_AF-A0A818B065-F1
#
_entry.id   AF-A0A818B065-F1
#
_cell.length_a   1.000
_cell.length_b   1.000
_cell.length_c   1.000
_cell.angle_alpha   90.00
_cell.angle_beta   90.00
_cell.angle_gamma   90.00
#
_symmetry.space_group_name_H-M   'P 1'
#
loop_
_entity.id
_entity.type
_entity.pdbx_description
1 polymer ?
#
loop_
_entity_poly.entity_id
_entity_poly.type
_entity_poly.pdbx_seq_one_letter_code
_entity_poly.pdbx_strand_id
1 'polypeptide(L)'
;MRYNQLAVFFRNNHFSTIWKNQNQLLVLVSDQGYLDHKSIVFETLTDIDNDSLFTDGYGRIWRKPEAVDSSRDRDLAIALHNEEERLFHEAQLQQQQQQQQHQTLVNSSQSTGSSLRQSKKSKNKSKRSSDDDDDKDSCTLL
;
A
#
# COMPACT_ATOMS: atom_id res chain seq x y z
N MET A 1 46.61 -13.27 -11.23
CA MET A 1 46.81 -11.82 -10.96
C MET A 1 47.61 -11.67 -9.67
N ARG A 2 48.57 -10.74 -9.59
CA ARG A 2 49.39 -10.49 -8.39
C ARG A 2 48.67 -9.58 -7.40
N TYR A 3 49.09 -9.58 -6.14
CA TYR A 3 48.60 -8.63 -5.12
C TYR A 3 48.84 -7.17 -5.56
N ASN A 4 47.86 -6.31 -5.31
CA ASN A 4 47.84 -4.90 -5.68
C ASN A 4 48.12 -4.61 -7.18
N GLN A 5 47.76 -5.56 -8.05
CA GLN A 5 47.82 -5.38 -9.50
C GLN A 5 46.49 -4.85 -10.03
N LEU A 6 46.54 -3.97 -11.04
CA LEU A 6 45.43 -3.62 -11.93
C LEU A 6 45.55 -4.40 -13.25
N ALA A 7 44.42 -4.78 -13.85
CA ALA A 7 44.37 -5.35 -15.20
C ALA A 7 43.02 -5.07 -15.87
N VAL A 8 42.94 -5.35 -17.17
CA VAL A 8 41.69 -5.40 -17.93
C VAL A 8 41.17 -6.85 -17.89
N PHE A 9 39.87 -7.01 -17.66
CA PHE A 9 39.15 -8.28 -17.66
C PHE A 9 38.11 -8.30 -18.77
N PHE A 10 38.04 -9.39 -19.53
CA PHE A 10 37.04 -9.58 -20.58
C PHE A 10 36.06 -10.68 -20.19
N ARG A 11 34.77 -10.33 -20.08
CA ARG A 11 33.66 -11.24 -19.76
C ARG A 11 32.41 -10.76 -20.48
N ASN A 12 31.60 -11.68 -21.02
CA ASN A 12 30.30 -11.37 -21.64
C ASN A 12 30.34 -10.24 -22.69
N ASN A 13 31.40 -10.19 -23.52
CA ASN A 13 31.65 -9.13 -24.50
C ASN A 13 31.82 -7.71 -23.91
N HIS A 14 32.20 -7.61 -22.63
CA HIS A 14 32.52 -6.36 -21.93
C HIS A 14 33.97 -6.37 -21.43
N PHE A 15 34.62 -5.20 -21.43
CA PHE A 15 35.93 -4.98 -20.83
C PHE A 15 35.77 -4.19 -19.52
N SER A 16 36.09 -4.83 -18.40
CA SER A 16 36.04 -4.19 -17.08
C SER A 16 37.45 -4.02 -16.50
N THR A 17 37.68 -2.96 -15.72
CA THR A 17 38.92 -2.82 -14.95
C THR A 17 38.83 -3.68 -13.69
N ILE A 18 39.85 -4.50 -13.41
CA ILE A 18 39.93 -5.32 -12.20
C ILE A 18 41.15 -4.98 -11.35
N TRP A 19 41.00 -5.11 -10.04
CA TRP A 19 42.04 -4.91 -9.03
C TRP A 19 42.08 -6.08 -8.04
N LYS A 20 43.29 -6.58 -7.72
CA LYS A 20 43.48 -7.65 -6.73
C LYS A 20 43.87 -7.07 -5.37
N ASN A 21 42.88 -6.86 -4.51
CA ASN A 21 43.09 -6.44 -3.13
C ASN A 21 43.18 -7.64 -2.19
N GLN A 22 44.35 -7.89 -1.61
CA GLN A 22 44.61 -9.04 -0.72
C GLN A 22 44.13 -10.35 -1.37
N ASN A 23 43.13 -11.02 -0.76
CA ASN A 23 42.52 -12.23 -1.28
C ASN A 23 41.26 -11.98 -2.13
N GLN A 24 40.73 -10.75 -2.15
CA GLN A 24 39.56 -10.38 -2.96
C GLN A 24 39.97 -10.00 -4.38
N LEU A 25 39.08 -10.24 -5.35
CA LEU A 25 39.18 -9.71 -6.70
C LEU A 25 38.01 -8.74 -6.87
N LEU A 26 38.32 -7.53 -7.32
CA LEU A 26 37.39 -6.41 -7.37
C LEU A 26 37.27 -5.91 -8.80
N VAL A 27 36.05 -5.61 -9.26
CA VAL A 27 35.77 -5.02 -10.58
C VAL A 27 35.33 -3.58 -10.38
N LEU A 28 35.84 -2.65 -11.18
CA LEU A 28 35.49 -1.24 -11.10
C LEU A 28 34.04 -1.02 -11.56
N VAL A 29 33.23 -0.40 -10.70
CA VAL A 29 31.87 0.02 -11.06
C VAL A 29 31.98 1.28 -11.93
N SER A 30 31.54 1.19 -13.18
CA SER A 30 31.65 2.28 -14.17
C SER A 30 30.33 2.71 -14.80
N ASP A 31 29.20 2.18 -14.32
CA ASP A 31 27.86 2.54 -14.80
C ASP A 31 27.44 3.93 -14.27
N GLN A 32 26.82 4.73 -15.13
CA GLN A 32 26.26 6.04 -14.81
C GLN A 32 25.20 5.98 -13.68
N GLY A 33 24.55 4.82 -13.48
CA GLY A 33 23.61 4.61 -12.36
C GLY A 33 24.21 4.84 -10.96
N TYR A 34 25.54 4.88 -10.81
CA TYR A 34 26.22 5.09 -9.53
C TYR A 34 26.78 6.50 -9.32
N LEU A 35 26.47 7.48 -10.19
CA LEU A 35 26.98 8.86 -10.09
C LEU A 35 26.77 9.51 -8.71
N ASP A 36 25.60 9.33 -8.11
CA ASP A 36 25.27 9.87 -6.78
C ASP A 36 25.84 9.03 -5.62
N HIS A 37 26.29 7.81 -5.92
CA HIS A 37 26.77 6.83 -4.94
C HIS A 37 28.30 6.80 -4.84
N LYS A 38 28.93 7.96 -4.58
CA LYS A 38 30.40 8.16 -4.53
C LYS A 38 31.18 7.21 -3.61
N SER A 39 30.51 6.55 -2.66
CA SER A 39 31.11 5.56 -1.76
C SER A 39 31.16 4.14 -2.34
N ILE A 40 30.51 3.89 -3.48
CA ILE A 40 30.58 2.64 -4.25
C ILE A 40 31.65 2.85 -5.33
N VAL A 41 32.66 2.00 -5.35
CA VAL A 41 33.79 2.08 -6.31
C VAL A 41 34.04 0.75 -6.99
N PHE A 42 34.00 -0.37 -6.24
CA PHE A 42 34.19 -1.70 -6.83
C PHE A 42 33.10 -2.69 -6.37
N GLU A 43 32.83 -3.68 -7.21
CA GLU A 43 32.05 -4.89 -6.88
C GLU A 43 32.98 -6.09 -6.64
N THR A 44 32.58 -7.06 -5.81
CA THR A 44 33.35 -8.29 -5.58
C THR A 44 33.14 -9.32 -6.69
N LEU A 45 34.23 -9.75 -7.33
CA LEU A 45 34.22 -10.89 -8.26
C LEU A 45 34.50 -12.18 -7.49
N THR A 46 33.47 -12.68 -6.82
CA THR A 46 33.47 -13.89 -5.97
C THR A 46 33.05 -15.14 -6.73
N ASP A 47 31.97 -15.06 -7.53
CA ASP A 47 31.38 -16.21 -8.21
C ASP A 47 30.93 -15.87 -9.65
N ILE A 48 30.58 -16.90 -10.42
CA ILE A 48 30.01 -16.78 -11.76
C ILE A 48 28.54 -16.33 -11.71
N ASP A 49 27.80 -16.67 -10.64
CA ASP A 49 26.35 -16.46 -10.50
C ASP A 49 25.95 -15.03 -10.09
N ASN A 50 26.90 -14.09 -10.17
CA ASN A 50 26.68 -12.64 -10.04
C ASN A 50 26.26 -12.14 -8.65
N ASP A 51 26.31 -13.00 -7.62
CA ASP A 51 26.23 -12.59 -6.21
C ASP A 51 27.50 -11.82 -5.83
N SER A 52 27.39 -10.50 -5.80
CA SER A 52 28.49 -9.55 -5.66
C SER A 52 28.11 -8.45 -4.67
N LEU A 53 29.08 -8.03 -3.87
CA LEU A 53 28.94 -6.97 -2.88
C LEU A 53 29.66 -5.71 -3.37
N PHE A 54 29.03 -4.56 -3.22
CA PHE A 54 29.67 -3.28 -3.44
C PHE A 54 30.69 -2.98 -2.34
N THR A 55 31.74 -2.25 -2.70
CA THR A 55 32.86 -1.87 -1.85
C THR A 55 33.32 -0.45 -2.16
N ASP A 56 33.95 0.18 -1.17
CA ASP A 56 34.63 1.45 -1.35
C ASP A 56 35.99 1.30 -2.06
N GLY A 57 36.67 2.41 -2.30
CA GLY A 57 38.00 2.43 -2.95
C GLY A 57 39.11 1.66 -2.21
N TYR A 58 38.86 1.18 -0.98
CA TYR A 58 39.78 0.38 -0.18
C TYR A 58 39.37 -1.11 -0.12
N GLY A 59 38.30 -1.51 -0.81
CA GLY A 59 37.74 -2.86 -0.79
C GLY A 59 36.94 -3.19 0.48
N ARG A 60 36.50 -2.19 1.25
CA ARG A 60 35.62 -2.42 2.41
C ARG A 60 34.18 -2.49 1.92
N ILE A 61 33.42 -3.50 2.38
CA ILE A 61 32.02 -3.69 1.99
C ILE A 61 31.23 -2.40 2.24
N TRP A 62 30.65 -1.86 1.18
CA TRP A 62 29.71 -0.75 1.26
C TRP A 62 28.38 -1.29 1.80
N ARG A 63 27.84 -0.62 2.81
CA ARG A 63 26.46 -0.83 3.26
C ARG A 63 25.71 0.47 3.10
N LYS A 64 24.47 0.38 2.60
CA LYS A 64 23.54 1.51 2.57
C LYS A 64 23.43 2.04 4.00
N PRO A 65 23.63 3.36 4.23
CA PRO A 65 23.30 3.95 5.52
C PRO A 65 21.82 3.64 5.82
N GLU A 66 21.53 3.05 6.98
CA GLU A 66 20.13 2.94 7.40
C GLU A 66 19.54 4.36 7.46
N ALA A 67 18.29 4.49 7.00
CA ALA A 67 17.61 5.78 7.03
C ALA A 67 17.51 6.24 8.48
N VAL A 68 18.17 7.36 8.78
CA VAL A 68 18.24 7.89 10.15
C VAL A 68 16.84 8.35 10.56
N ASP A 69 16.30 7.69 11.60
CA ASP A 69 15.05 8.02 12.28
C ASP A 69 13.75 7.82 11.47
N SER A 70 13.56 6.62 10.91
CA SER A 70 12.25 6.12 10.44
C SER A 70 11.19 5.98 11.54
N SER A 71 11.54 6.23 12.81
CA SER A 71 10.59 6.29 13.93
C SER A 71 9.62 7.46 13.78
N ARG A 72 10.11 8.65 13.39
CA ARG A 72 9.26 9.84 13.21
C ARG A 72 8.20 9.68 12.13
N ASP A 73 8.57 9.13 10.97
CA ASP A 73 7.63 8.89 9.88
C ASP A 73 6.56 7.87 10.28
N ARG A 74 6.94 6.87 11.08
CA ARG A 74 6.03 5.86 11.65
C ARG A 74 5.06 6.49 12.65
N ASP A 75 5.56 7.30 13.57
CA ASP A 75 4.74 7.97 14.58
C ASP A 75 3.76 8.96 13.94
N LEU A 76 4.19 9.68 12.90
CA LEU A 76 3.34 10.58 12.12
C LEU A 76 2.23 9.81 11.37
N ALA A 77 2.56 8.67 10.74
CA ALA A 77 1.56 7.82 10.08
C ALA A 77 0.53 7.27 11.07
N ILE A 78 0.95 6.87 12.26
CA ILE A 78 0.06 6.43 13.35
C ILE A 78 -0.83 7.58 13.82
N ALA A 79 -0.29 8.79 13.99
CA ALA A 79 -1.04 9.95 14.43
C ALA A 79 -2.18 10.31 13.46
N LEU A 80 -1.88 10.36 12.15
CA LEU A 80 -2.85 10.65 11.10
C LEU A 80 -4.00 9.62 11.03
N HIS A 81 -3.67 8.33 11.10
CA HIS A 81 -4.69 7.27 11.11
C HIS A 81 -5.63 7.38 12.32
N ASN A 82 -5.07 7.63 13.52
CA ASN A 82 -5.87 7.83 14.73
C ASN A 82 -6.71 9.12 14.71
N GLU A 83 -6.41 10.08 13.84
CA GLU A 83 -7.21 11.29 13.64
C GLU A 83 -8.37 11.03 12.67
N GLU A 84 -8.10 10.31 11.57
CA GLU A 84 -9.11 9.88 10.60
C GLU A 84 -10.21 9.02 11.25
N GLU A 85 -9.85 8.04 12.09
CA GLU A 85 -10.82 7.22 12.83
C GLU A 85 -11.71 8.06 13.77
N ARG A 86 -11.14 9.09 14.41
CA ARG A 86 -11.89 9.99 15.29
C ARG A 86 -12.89 10.84 14.52
N LEU A 87 -12.47 11.42 13.40
CA LEU A 87 -13.34 12.21 12.53
C LEU A 87 -14.48 11.37 11.94
N PHE A 88 -14.19 10.13 11.53
CA PHE A 88 -15.20 9.20 11.05
C PHE A 88 -16.23 8.85 12.13
N HIS A 89 -15.78 8.59 13.35
CA HIS A 89 -16.67 8.30 14.49
C HIS A 89 -17.54 9.51 14.87
N GLU A 90 -16.97 10.72 14.90
CA GLU A 90 -17.72 11.95 15.18
C GLU A 90 -18.79 12.22 14.11
N ALA A 91 -18.45 12.10 12.82
CA ALA A 91 -19.40 12.27 11.72
C ALA A 91 -20.58 11.29 11.82
N GLN A 92 -20.32 10.04 12.23
CA GLN A 92 -21.34 9.02 12.41
C GLN A 92 -22.30 9.36 13.57
N LEU A 93 -21.80 9.87 14.70
CA LEU A 93 -22.61 10.36 15.81
C LEU A 93 -23.46 11.57 15.41
N GLN A 94 -22.89 12.50 14.64
CA GLN A 94 -23.56 13.71 14.19
C GLN A 94 -24.73 13.40 13.24
N GLN A 95 -24.53 12.45 12.31
CA GLN A 95 -25.59 11.95 11.43
C GLN A 95 -26.73 11.28 12.24
N GLN A 96 -26.41 10.50 13.26
CA GLN A 96 -27.41 9.84 14.12
C GLN A 96 -28.25 10.86 14.90
N GLN A 97 -27.65 11.94 15.42
CA GLN A 97 -28.39 13.03 16.07
C GLN A 97 -29.33 13.77 15.12
N GLN A 98 -28.90 14.05 13.88
CA GLN A 98 -29.75 14.69 12.87
C GLN A 98 -31.00 13.85 12.53
N GLN A 99 -30.86 12.52 12.45
CA GLN A 99 -31.98 11.61 12.24
C GLN A 99 -32.98 11.62 13.41
N GLN A 100 -32.49 11.65 14.66
CA GLN A 100 -33.34 11.73 15.86
C GLN A 100 -34.10 13.07 15.95
N GLN A 101 -33.43 14.18 15.61
CA GLN A 101 -34.07 15.50 15.53
C GLN A 101 -35.14 15.57 14.43
N HIS A 102 -34.87 14.98 13.26
CA HIS A 102 -35.89 14.86 12.20
C HIS A 102 -37.11 14.07 12.69
N GLN A 103 -36.92 12.88 13.30
CA GLN A 103 -38.03 12.07 13.80
C GLN A 103 -38.86 12.78 14.88
N THR A 104 -38.24 13.51 15.80
CA THR A 104 -38.97 14.28 16.82
C THR A 104 -39.76 15.43 16.20
N LEU A 105 -39.22 16.11 15.19
CA LEU A 105 -39.93 17.14 14.43
C LEU A 105 -41.14 16.56 13.65
N VAL A 106 -40.99 15.49 12.86
CA VAL A 106 -42.13 14.92 12.10
C VAL A 106 -43.18 14.24 12.99
N ASN A 107 -42.82 13.68 14.14
CA ASN A 107 -43.81 13.14 15.07
C ASN A 107 -44.65 14.24 15.74
N SER A 108 -44.06 15.41 16.01
CA SER A 108 -44.79 16.53 16.62
C SER A 108 -45.91 17.07 15.73
N SER A 109 -45.70 17.10 14.40
CA SER A 109 -46.64 17.65 13.42
C SER A 109 -47.84 16.74 13.07
N GLN A 110 -47.87 15.49 13.55
CA GLN A 110 -49.03 14.59 13.38
C GLN A 110 -50.04 14.63 14.54
N SER A 111 -49.69 15.24 15.68
CA SER A 111 -50.53 15.23 16.89
C SER A 111 -51.70 16.24 16.89
N THR A 112 -51.75 17.16 15.91
CA THR A 112 -52.79 18.19 15.78
C THR A 112 -53.63 18.03 14.52
N GLY A 113 -54.20 16.82 14.30
CA GLY A 113 -55.02 16.54 13.12
C GLY A 113 -56.02 15.39 13.32
N SER A 114 -57.32 15.70 13.22
CA SER A 114 -58.45 14.76 13.09
C SER A 114 -58.71 13.76 14.23
N SER A 115 -59.36 14.24 15.30
CA SER A 115 -60.39 13.43 15.94
C SER A 115 -61.66 13.51 15.09
N LEU A 116 -62.06 12.41 14.43
CA LEU A 116 -63.45 11.94 14.18
C LEU A 116 -63.50 10.86 13.09
N ARG A 117 -63.74 9.59 13.45
CA ARG A 117 -64.92 8.79 13.06
C ARG A 117 -64.72 7.28 13.25
N GLN A 118 -65.79 6.63 13.71
CA GLN A 118 -65.91 5.19 13.82
C GLN A 118 -66.11 4.54 12.43
N SER A 119 -65.62 3.30 12.26
CA SER A 119 -66.48 2.09 12.14
C SER A 119 -65.98 1.03 11.15
N LYS A 120 -65.80 -0.18 11.69
CA LYS A 120 -66.09 -1.51 11.12
C LYS A 120 -66.21 -1.64 9.58
N LYS A 121 -65.31 -2.44 8.97
CA LYS A 121 -65.77 -3.60 8.17
C LYS A 121 -64.71 -4.69 8.03
N SER A 122 -65.12 -5.90 8.31
CA SER A 122 -64.42 -7.16 8.04
C SER A 122 -64.70 -7.66 6.61
N LYS A 123 -63.76 -8.42 6.01
CA LYS A 123 -64.06 -9.63 5.20
C LYS A 123 -62.78 -10.40 4.83
N ASN A 124 -62.89 -11.73 4.92
CA ASN A 124 -61.88 -12.74 4.57
C ASN A 124 -61.88 -13.11 3.07
N LYS A 125 -60.86 -13.91 2.68
CA LYS A 125 -60.70 -14.81 1.50
C LYS A 125 -59.72 -14.27 0.42
N SER A 126 -58.89 -15.11 -0.24
CA SER A 126 -58.55 -16.55 -0.03
C SER A 126 -57.44 -17.03 -0.99
N LYS A 127 -56.67 -18.06 -0.58
CA LYS A 127 -56.10 -19.21 -1.37
C LYS A 127 -55.31 -18.89 -2.67
N ARG A 128 -54.04 -19.36 -2.78
CA ARG A 128 -53.55 -20.57 -3.51
C ARG A 128 -53.92 -20.59 -5.02
N SER A 129 -53.04 -20.94 -5.97
CA SER A 129 -51.66 -21.50 -5.95
C SER A 129 -51.07 -21.44 -7.38
N SER A 130 -49.80 -21.85 -7.55
CA SER A 130 -49.20 -22.49 -8.76
C SER A 130 -49.22 -21.73 -10.10
N ASP A 131 -48.28 -21.81 -11.01
CA ASP A 131 -46.91 -22.34 -11.14
C ASP A 131 -46.48 -21.94 -12.59
N ASP A 132 -45.19 -22.10 -12.90
CA ASP A 132 -44.56 -21.81 -14.21
C ASP A 132 -44.53 -20.29 -14.57
N ASP A 133 -43.65 -19.74 -15.43
CA ASP A 133 -42.58 -20.33 -16.27
C ASP A 133 -41.39 -19.31 -16.43
N ASP A 134 -40.36 -19.68 -17.20
CA ASP A 134 -39.14 -18.93 -17.56
C ASP A 134 -39.31 -17.55 -18.25
N ASP A 135 -38.40 -16.58 -17.99
CA ASP A 135 -37.42 -16.14 -19.02
C ASP A 135 -36.22 -15.33 -18.46
N LYS A 136 -35.15 -15.26 -19.24
CA LYS A 136 -33.84 -14.70 -18.87
C LYS A 136 -33.76 -13.18 -19.05
N ASP A 137 -32.94 -12.50 -18.24
CA ASP A 137 -31.66 -11.97 -18.76
C ASP A 137 -30.70 -11.46 -17.68
N SER A 138 -29.42 -11.74 -17.91
CA SER A 138 -28.30 -11.37 -17.05
C SER A 138 -27.64 -10.08 -17.55
N CYS A 139 -27.70 -9.00 -16.76
CA CYS A 139 -26.92 -7.79 -17.04
C CYS A 139 -25.81 -7.61 -15.99
N THR A 140 -24.64 -8.16 -16.28
CA THR A 140 -23.39 -7.84 -15.58
C THR A 140 -22.85 -6.53 -16.14
N LEU A 141 -22.66 -5.52 -15.28
CA LEU A 141 -21.94 -4.30 -15.62
C LEU A 141 -20.47 -4.41 -15.20
N LEU A 142 -19.59 -3.99 -16.12
CA LEU A 142 -18.14 -3.82 -15.94
C LEU A 142 -17.82 -2.65 -15.00
#